data_AF-A0AAE2ZNN2-F1
#
_entry.id   AF-A0AAE2ZNN2-F1
#
_cell.length_a   1.000
_cell.length_b   1.000
_cell.length_c   1.000
_cell.angle_alpha   90.00
_cell.angle_beta   90.00
_cell.angle_gamma   90.00
#
_symmetry.space_group_name_H-M   'P 1'
#
loop_
_entity.id
_entity.type
_entity.pdbx_description
1 polymer ?
#
loop_
_entity_poly.entity_id
_entity_poly.type
_entity_poly.pdbx_seq_one_letter_code
_entity_poly.pdbx_strand_id
1 'polypeptide(L)'
;MSFNPKKDGWDPLPTSRTDTIRARQTPSTPQTTSPVYRLAFVDEDFMCREELRPVRLQLELLKPEMLLSERGVKSTVVIQGGARIPAPGEKPAAARNETQRRNLTAASIYYEEARKFAGLCSQHSALSGYSEFVVMTGGGPGVMEAGNRGASEVEAPSIGLNIVLPHEQAPNRYIDPELCFNFHYFAIRKMHFMMRAKAVAVFPGGFGTMDELFETLTLIQTERMDRVPVILFGAEFWNRVVNFEELADFGTIAPEDLDLISFVETAEEAWSIIAERYGVDTE
;
A
#
# COMPACT_ATOMS: atom_id res chain seq x y z
N MET A 1 -16.99 6.43 -12.68
CA MET A 1 -17.82 5.23 -12.94
C MET A 1 -19.15 5.32 -12.21
N SER A 2 -20.23 4.92 -12.87
CA SER A 2 -21.53 4.68 -12.24
C SER A 2 -21.37 3.55 -11.24
N PHE A 3 -21.64 3.80 -9.94
CA PHE A 3 -21.92 2.73 -8.98
C PHE A 3 -22.92 1.79 -9.66
N ASN A 4 -22.54 0.55 -9.92
CA ASN A 4 -23.46 -0.46 -10.42
C ASN A 4 -23.97 -1.20 -9.18
N PRO A 5 -25.07 -0.75 -8.52
CA PRO A 5 -25.66 -1.58 -7.49
C PRO A 5 -26.07 -2.87 -8.20
N LYS A 6 -25.65 -4.02 -7.68
CA LYS A 6 -26.20 -5.32 -8.08
C LYS A 6 -27.70 -5.16 -8.26
N LYS A 7 -28.17 -5.26 -9.50
CA LYS A 7 -29.56 -5.02 -9.87
C LYS A 7 -30.21 -6.33 -10.32
N ASP A 8 -29.95 -7.41 -9.61
CA ASP A 8 -30.52 -8.73 -9.88
C ASP A 8 -31.16 -9.37 -8.63
N GLY A 9 -31.70 -8.55 -7.72
CA GLY A 9 -32.41 -9.03 -6.52
C GLY A 9 -33.67 -8.23 -6.22
N TRP A 10 -34.73 -8.91 -5.77
CA TRP A 10 -35.90 -8.27 -5.17
C TRP A 10 -35.52 -7.74 -3.78
N ASP A 11 -35.54 -6.42 -3.60
CA ASP A 11 -35.41 -5.75 -2.31
C ASP A 11 -36.70 -4.95 -2.03
N PRO A 12 -37.50 -5.31 -1.01
CA PRO A 12 -38.73 -4.60 -0.68
C PRO A 12 -38.49 -3.25 0.02
N LEU A 13 -37.26 -2.92 0.43
CA LEU A 13 -36.93 -1.70 1.15
C LEU A 13 -36.38 -0.60 0.21
N PRO A 14 -36.62 0.69 0.52
CA PRO A 14 -35.99 1.77 -0.21
C PRO A 14 -34.47 1.79 0.02
N THR A 15 -33.72 2.16 -1.02
CA THR A 15 -32.26 2.32 -0.87
C THR A 15 -31.91 3.56 -0.05
N SER A 16 -30.76 3.54 0.63
CA SER A 16 -30.23 4.71 1.37
C SER A 16 -30.11 5.96 0.48
N ARG A 17 -29.83 5.80 -0.82
CA ARG A 17 -29.78 6.90 -1.80
C ARG A 17 -31.16 7.52 -2.03
N THR A 18 -32.19 6.68 -2.15
CA THR A 18 -33.58 7.12 -2.33
C THR A 18 -34.02 7.99 -1.15
N ASP A 19 -33.75 7.56 0.08
CA ASP A 19 -34.17 8.30 1.27
C ASP A 19 -33.32 9.55 1.52
N THR A 20 -32.04 9.56 1.13
CA THR A 20 -31.21 10.78 1.13
C THR A 20 -31.82 11.87 0.23
N ILE A 21 -32.33 11.49 -0.95
CA ILE A 21 -32.99 12.44 -1.87
C ILE A 21 -34.29 12.95 -1.28
N ARG A 22 -35.12 12.05 -0.71
CA ARG A 22 -36.40 12.42 -0.07
C ARG A 22 -36.20 13.35 1.12
N ALA A 23 -35.23 13.06 1.99
CA ALA A 23 -34.95 13.89 3.17
C ALA A 23 -34.64 15.35 2.79
N ARG A 24 -33.89 15.57 1.69
CA ARG A 24 -33.56 16.91 1.15
C ARG A 24 -34.75 17.68 0.58
N GLN A 25 -35.86 17.00 0.28
CA GLN A 25 -37.08 17.61 -0.28
C GLN A 25 -38.12 17.95 0.80
N THR A 26 -37.84 17.65 2.07
CA THR A 26 -38.76 17.93 3.18
C THR A 26 -38.95 19.45 3.34
N PRO A 27 -40.18 19.94 3.58
CA PRO A 27 -40.41 21.35 3.86
C PRO A 27 -39.53 21.88 4.99
N SER A 28 -39.05 23.13 4.85
CA SER A 28 -38.21 23.77 5.87
C SER A 28 -39.06 24.16 7.08
N THR A 29 -38.70 23.59 8.23
CA THR A 29 -39.30 23.82 9.55
C THR A 29 -38.16 23.87 10.57
N PRO A 30 -38.35 24.43 11.78
CA PRO A 30 -37.34 24.38 12.83
C PRO A 30 -36.83 22.96 13.14
N GLN A 31 -37.67 21.94 12.97
CA GLN A 31 -37.31 20.55 13.17
C GLN A 31 -36.44 20.03 12.02
N THR A 32 -36.85 20.28 10.78
CA THR A 32 -36.19 19.72 9.58
C THR A 32 -34.86 20.40 9.24
N THR A 33 -34.60 21.59 9.79
CA THR A 33 -33.31 22.27 9.70
C THR A 33 -32.35 21.94 10.85
N SER A 34 -32.85 21.29 11.90
CA SER A 34 -32.02 20.89 13.05
C SER A 34 -31.02 19.80 12.65
N PRO A 35 -29.74 19.87 13.09
CA PRO A 35 -28.76 18.82 12.83
C PRO A 35 -29.22 17.43 13.26
N VAL A 36 -29.96 17.32 14.37
CA VAL A 36 -30.46 16.04 14.90
C VAL A 36 -31.50 15.35 14.01
N TYR A 37 -32.06 16.06 13.03
CA TYR A 37 -33.03 15.50 12.08
C TYR A 37 -32.35 14.90 10.84
N ARG A 38 -31.03 15.13 10.66
CA ARG A 38 -30.30 14.57 9.52
C ARG A 38 -30.24 13.05 9.60
N LEU A 39 -30.26 12.40 8.45
CA LEU A 39 -30.06 10.95 8.37
C LEU A 39 -28.63 10.61 8.78
N ALA A 40 -28.47 9.73 9.78
CA ALA A 40 -27.20 9.43 10.42
C ALA A 40 -26.05 9.07 9.46
N PHE A 41 -26.32 8.27 8.42
CA PHE A 41 -25.30 7.77 7.49
C PHE A 41 -24.82 8.79 6.43
N VAL A 42 -25.43 9.98 6.39
CA VAL A 42 -25.00 11.13 5.56
C VAL A 42 -24.74 12.39 6.40
N ASP A 43 -24.82 12.28 7.72
CA ASP A 43 -24.51 13.37 8.64
C ASP A 43 -23.02 13.33 9.02
N GLU A 44 -22.23 14.22 8.42
CA GLU A 44 -20.79 14.30 8.62
C GLU A 44 -20.43 14.57 10.08
N ASP A 45 -21.15 15.49 10.74
CA ASP A 45 -20.92 15.83 12.14
C ASP A 45 -21.09 14.61 13.05
N PHE A 46 -22.13 13.79 12.78
CA PHE A 46 -22.38 12.55 13.51
C PHE A 46 -21.32 11.48 13.19
N MET A 47 -21.02 11.24 11.92
CA MET A 47 -20.03 10.25 11.47
C MET A 47 -18.61 10.55 11.98
N CYS A 48 -18.28 11.82 12.20
CA CYS A 48 -16.99 12.26 12.71
C CYS A 48 -16.85 12.19 14.24
N ARG A 49 -17.92 11.86 14.98
CA ARG A 49 -17.88 11.68 16.44
C ARG A 49 -16.95 10.55 16.88
N GLU A 50 -16.25 10.75 17.99
CA GLU A 50 -15.31 9.77 18.55
C GLU A 50 -15.94 8.40 18.81
N GLU A 51 -17.20 8.38 19.23
CA GLU A 51 -17.95 7.14 19.49
C GLU A 51 -18.15 6.28 18.22
N LEU A 52 -18.11 6.89 17.03
CA LEU A 52 -18.22 6.20 15.75
C LEU A 52 -16.87 5.85 15.11
N ARG A 53 -15.77 5.94 15.86
CA ARG A 53 -14.48 5.39 15.42
C ARG A 53 -14.58 3.93 14.93
N PRO A 54 -15.30 2.99 15.60
CA PRO A 54 -15.43 1.62 15.09
C PRO A 54 -16.10 1.54 13.71
N VAL A 55 -17.09 2.40 13.43
CA VAL A 55 -17.76 2.47 12.13
C VAL A 55 -16.80 2.99 11.07
N ARG A 56 -16.02 4.03 11.37
CA ARG A 56 -15.01 4.57 10.44
C ARG A 56 -13.89 3.56 10.14
N LEU A 57 -13.42 2.83 11.15
CA LEU A 57 -12.49 1.71 10.96
C LEU A 57 -13.07 0.64 10.03
N GLN A 58 -14.34 0.27 10.22
CA GLN A 58 -15.03 -0.67 9.34
C GLN A 58 -15.12 -0.16 7.90
N LEU A 59 -15.42 1.13 7.70
CA LEU A 59 -15.48 1.75 6.36
C LEU A 59 -14.11 1.75 5.66
N GLU A 60 -13.03 2.05 6.39
CA GLU A 60 -11.66 1.99 5.85
C GLU A 60 -11.20 0.57 5.56
N LEU A 61 -11.72 -0.43 6.27
CA LEU A 61 -11.48 -1.83 5.91
C LEU A 61 -12.26 -2.22 4.65
N LEU A 62 -13.56 -1.95 4.62
CA LEU A 62 -14.47 -2.43 3.57
C LEU A 62 -14.27 -1.74 2.22
N LYS A 63 -14.05 -0.42 2.20
CA LYS A 63 -14.01 0.32 0.93
C LYS A 63 -12.89 -0.16 -0.01
N PRO A 64 -11.61 -0.28 0.42
CA PRO A 64 -10.56 -0.84 -0.42
C PRO A 64 -10.81 -2.32 -0.74
N GLU A 65 -11.25 -3.11 0.24
CA GLU A 65 -11.49 -4.55 0.07
C GLU A 65 -12.54 -4.84 -1.01
N MET A 66 -13.67 -4.12 -0.98
CA MET A 66 -14.74 -4.25 -1.96
C MET A 66 -14.26 -3.82 -3.35
N LEU A 67 -13.58 -2.68 -3.46
CA LEU A 67 -13.15 -2.14 -4.74
C LEU A 67 -12.02 -2.97 -5.38
N LEU A 68 -11.08 -3.48 -4.58
CA LEU A 68 -10.05 -4.42 -5.05
C LEU A 68 -10.68 -5.74 -5.53
N SER A 69 -11.68 -6.25 -4.80
CA SER A 69 -12.42 -7.46 -5.19
C SER A 69 -13.23 -7.27 -6.46
N GLU A 70 -13.92 -6.13 -6.62
CA GLU A 70 -14.65 -5.77 -7.85
C GLU A 70 -13.71 -5.68 -9.07
N ARG A 71 -12.45 -5.31 -8.84
CA ARG A 71 -11.37 -5.28 -9.84
C ARG A 71 -10.72 -6.63 -10.09
N GLY A 72 -11.11 -7.66 -9.34
CA GLY A 72 -10.54 -8.99 -9.46
C GLY A 72 -9.11 -9.11 -8.91
N VAL A 73 -8.63 -8.16 -8.11
CA VAL A 73 -7.28 -8.22 -7.49
C VAL A 73 -7.29 -9.29 -6.40
N LYS A 74 -6.55 -10.37 -6.61
CA LYS A 74 -6.40 -11.51 -5.71
C LYS A 74 -5.11 -11.45 -4.90
N SER A 75 -4.01 -11.01 -5.52
CA SER A 75 -2.71 -10.90 -4.86
C SER A 75 -1.91 -9.70 -5.33
N THR A 76 -0.99 -9.26 -4.47
CA THR A 76 -0.17 -8.07 -4.67
C THR A 76 1.32 -8.35 -4.42
N VAL A 77 2.16 -7.53 -5.04
CA VAL A 77 3.57 -7.37 -4.65
C VAL A 77 3.70 -6.00 -4.01
N VAL A 78 4.04 -5.98 -2.73
CA VAL A 78 4.15 -4.76 -1.93
C VAL A 78 5.56 -4.18 -2.09
N ILE A 79 5.65 -2.91 -2.47
CA ILE A 79 6.91 -2.19 -2.59
C ILE A 79 6.95 -1.05 -1.58
N GLN A 80 7.96 -1.07 -0.71
CA GLN A 80 8.18 -0.11 0.37
C GLN A 80 9.58 0.46 0.29
N GLY A 81 9.74 1.72 0.71
CA GLY A 81 11.06 2.35 0.74
C GLY A 81 11.01 3.85 0.98
N GLY A 82 12.18 4.48 0.90
CA GLY A 82 12.35 5.89 1.23
C GLY A 82 11.58 6.83 0.29
N ALA A 83 10.62 7.58 0.85
CA ALA A 83 9.92 8.67 0.16
C ALA A 83 10.82 9.87 -0.24
N ARG A 84 12.11 9.83 0.13
CA ARG A 84 13.09 10.90 -0.09
C ARG A 84 14.13 10.57 -1.16
N ILE A 85 14.14 9.34 -1.65
CA ILE A 85 15.07 8.89 -2.69
C ILE A 85 14.60 9.51 -4.02
N PRO A 86 15.43 10.34 -4.69
CA PRO A 86 15.04 10.96 -5.95
C PRO A 86 15.13 9.97 -7.11
N ALA A 87 14.39 10.25 -8.19
CA ALA A 87 14.66 9.61 -9.48
C ALA A 87 16.05 10.00 -10.00
N PRO A 88 16.70 9.19 -10.84
CA PRO A 88 18.00 9.54 -11.39
C PRO A 88 17.99 10.87 -12.14
N GLY A 89 19.02 11.67 -11.91
CA GLY A 89 19.15 13.01 -12.51
C GLY A 89 18.31 14.09 -11.82
N GLU A 90 17.40 13.74 -10.91
CA GLU A 90 16.67 14.71 -10.11
C GLU A 90 17.47 15.17 -8.90
N LYS A 91 17.16 16.39 -8.43
CA LYS A 91 17.81 16.96 -7.25
C LYS A 91 17.21 16.32 -5.99
N PRO A 92 18.02 15.91 -4.99
CA PRO A 92 17.51 15.36 -3.73
C PRO A 92 16.92 16.49 -2.86
N ALA A 93 15.68 16.90 -3.17
CA ALA A 93 15.02 18.05 -2.56
C ALA A 93 14.84 17.92 -1.03
N ALA A 94 14.81 16.69 -0.52
CA ALA A 94 14.70 16.41 0.91
C ALA A 94 16.03 16.51 1.68
N ALA A 95 17.17 16.68 0.99
CA ALA A 95 18.48 16.80 1.63
C ALA A 95 18.61 18.12 2.39
N ARG A 96 19.03 18.06 3.66
CA ARG A 96 19.26 19.22 4.53
C ARG A 96 20.73 19.61 4.68
N ASN A 97 21.64 18.77 4.22
CA ASN A 97 23.10 18.99 4.26
C ASN A 97 23.80 18.24 3.13
N GLU A 98 25.10 18.49 2.95
CA GLU A 98 25.90 17.91 1.86
C GLU A 98 26.00 16.38 1.95
N THR A 99 26.15 15.83 3.16
CA THR A 99 26.18 14.37 3.37
C THR A 99 24.89 13.73 2.87
N GLN A 100 23.73 14.29 3.23
CA GLN A 100 22.43 13.80 2.76
C GLN A 100 22.27 13.97 1.26
N ARG A 101 22.74 15.07 0.69
CA ARG A 101 22.69 15.31 -0.76
C ARG A 101 23.46 14.23 -1.51
N ARG A 102 24.73 14.00 -1.14
CA ARG A 102 25.56 12.95 -1.74
C ARG A 102 24.93 11.56 -1.60
N ASN A 103 24.47 11.21 -0.40
CA ASN A 103 23.91 9.90 -0.13
C ASN A 103 22.58 9.67 -0.86
N LEU A 104 21.68 10.66 -0.90
CA LEU A 104 20.40 10.54 -1.62
C LEU A 104 20.60 10.51 -3.13
N THR A 105 21.58 11.26 -3.67
CA THR A 105 21.94 11.15 -5.09
C THR A 105 22.43 9.73 -5.41
N ALA A 106 23.32 9.17 -4.60
CA ALA A 106 23.80 7.79 -4.79
C ALA A 106 22.66 6.76 -4.65
N ALA A 107 21.72 7.00 -3.73
CA ALA A 107 20.55 6.14 -3.51
C ALA A 107 19.55 6.14 -4.69
N SER A 108 19.68 7.03 -5.68
CA SER A 108 18.80 7.02 -6.86
C SER A 108 18.84 5.71 -7.65
N ILE A 109 19.89 4.89 -7.49
CA ILE A 109 19.92 3.52 -8.03
C ILE A 109 18.76 2.67 -7.51
N TYR A 110 18.36 2.84 -6.24
CA TYR A 110 17.22 2.12 -5.66
C TYR A 110 15.88 2.57 -6.26
N TYR A 111 15.79 3.81 -6.77
CA TYR A 111 14.62 4.23 -7.53
C TYR A 111 14.52 3.42 -8.84
N GLU A 112 15.62 3.28 -9.58
CA GLU A 112 15.59 2.50 -10.82
C GLU A 112 15.35 1.01 -10.58
N GLU A 113 15.98 0.42 -9.56
CA GLU A 113 15.72 -0.99 -9.23
C GLU A 113 14.27 -1.23 -8.80
N ALA A 114 13.66 -0.31 -8.03
CA ALA A 114 12.24 -0.40 -7.68
C ALA A 114 11.32 -0.29 -8.90
N ARG A 115 11.63 0.63 -9.82
CA ARG A 115 10.92 0.80 -11.08
C ARG A 115 11.03 -0.44 -11.96
N LYS A 116 12.24 -0.97 -12.12
CA LYS A 116 12.51 -2.17 -12.92
C LYS A 116 11.81 -3.41 -12.33
N PHE A 117 11.93 -3.61 -11.02
CA PHE A 117 11.28 -4.71 -10.29
C PHE A 117 9.76 -4.67 -10.44
N ALA A 118 9.15 -3.49 -10.28
CA ALA A 118 7.71 -3.33 -10.50
C ALA A 118 7.30 -3.62 -11.95
N GLY A 119 8.13 -3.26 -12.94
CA GLY A 119 7.93 -3.62 -14.34
C GLY A 119 7.90 -5.13 -14.55
N LEU A 120 8.87 -5.87 -14.00
CA LEU A 120 8.92 -7.34 -14.07
C LEU A 120 7.68 -7.99 -13.43
N CYS A 121 7.32 -7.56 -12.22
CA CYS A 121 6.12 -8.06 -11.53
C CYS A 121 4.86 -7.80 -12.36
N SER A 122 4.76 -6.63 -12.98
CA SER A 122 3.60 -6.21 -13.77
C SER A 122 3.49 -6.94 -15.11
N GLN A 123 4.61 -7.22 -15.76
CA GLN A 123 4.66 -8.06 -16.96
C GLN A 123 4.15 -9.47 -16.66
N HIS A 124 4.59 -10.07 -15.54
CA HIS A 124 4.06 -11.35 -15.11
C HIS A 124 2.58 -11.27 -14.72
N SER A 125 2.17 -10.22 -14.01
CA SER A 125 0.79 -9.96 -13.62
C SER A 125 -0.17 -9.95 -14.82
N ALA A 126 0.28 -9.50 -15.99
CA ALA A 126 -0.50 -9.50 -17.24
C ALA A 126 -0.98 -10.91 -17.65
N LEU A 127 -0.23 -11.97 -17.33
CA LEU A 127 -0.64 -13.37 -17.60
C LEU A 127 -1.93 -13.76 -16.89
N SER A 128 -2.22 -13.11 -15.76
CA SER A 128 -3.42 -13.30 -14.96
C SER A 128 -4.53 -12.27 -15.26
N GLY A 129 -4.35 -11.44 -16.29
CA GLY A 129 -5.19 -10.28 -16.55
C GLY A 129 -5.14 -9.24 -15.42
N TYR A 130 -3.97 -9.08 -14.79
CA TYR A 130 -3.75 -8.20 -13.63
C TYR A 130 -4.58 -8.56 -12.39
N SER A 131 -4.88 -9.86 -12.20
CA SER A 131 -5.53 -10.35 -10.98
C SER A 131 -4.54 -10.78 -9.90
N GLU A 132 -3.30 -11.11 -10.26
CA GLU A 132 -2.27 -11.56 -9.34
C GLU A 132 -0.97 -10.78 -9.47
N PHE A 133 -0.18 -10.71 -8.39
CA PHE A 133 1.09 -9.97 -8.34
C PHE A 133 0.97 -8.48 -8.71
N VAL A 134 -0.20 -7.87 -8.47
CA VAL A 134 -0.43 -6.46 -8.77
C VAL A 134 0.44 -5.58 -7.88
N VAL A 135 1.17 -4.64 -8.46
CA VAL A 135 2.07 -3.76 -7.71
C VAL A 135 1.27 -2.86 -6.77
N MET A 136 1.66 -2.84 -5.49
CA MET A 136 1.04 -2.03 -4.45
C MET A 136 2.10 -1.23 -3.69
N THR A 137 1.86 0.07 -3.50
CA THR A 137 2.76 0.96 -2.77
C THR A 137 1.98 1.85 -1.80
N GLY A 138 2.69 2.64 -0.99
CA GLY A 138 2.07 3.69 -0.18
C GLY A 138 1.64 4.95 -0.94
N GLY A 139 1.84 5.00 -2.26
CA GLY A 139 1.36 6.06 -3.15
C GLY A 139 2.07 7.42 -3.02
N GLY A 140 3.14 7.50 -2.24
CA GLY A 140 3.97 8.70 -2.10
C GLY A 140 5.06 8.81 -3.18
N PRO A 141 5.98 9.79 -3.05
CA PRO A 141 7.14 9.97 -3.91
C PRO A 141 8.25 8.95 -3.63
N GLY A 142 9.35 9.04 -4.38
CA GLY A 142 10.54 8.21 -4.20
C GLY A 142 10.31 6.76 -4.59
N VAL A 143 10.74 5.80 -3.77
CA VAL A 143 10.61 4.36 -4.09
C VAL A 143 9.17 3.95 -4.38
N MET A 144 8.20 4.50 -3.64
CA MET A 144 6.77 4.21 -3.89
C MET A 144 6.35 4.67 -5.29
N GLU A 145 6.76 5.87 -5.69
CA GLU A 145 6.51 6.37 -7.04
C GLU A 145 7.22 5.52 -8.09
N ALA A 146 8.47 5.13 -7.84
CA ALA A 146 9.22 4.26 -8.74
C ALA A 146 8.47 2.95 -9.00
N GLY A 147 7.94 2.31 -7.96
CA GLY A 147 7.12 1.11 -8.07
C GLY A 147 5.87 1.33 -8.91
N ASN A 148 5.08 2.37 -8.63
CA ASN A 148 3.90 2.67 -9.44
C ASN A 148 4.26 3.01 -10.90
N ARG A 149 5.35 3.75 -11.10
CA ARG A 149 5.86 4.13 -12.41
C ARG A 149 6.29 2.92 -13.24
N GLY A 150 7.01 1.98 -12.64
CA GLY A 150 7.46 0.75 -13.31
C GLY A 150 6.29 -0.06 -13.87
N ALA A 151 5.21 -0.20 -13.08
CA ALA A 151 3.96 -0.81 -13.53
C ALA A 151 3.28 -0.01 -14.65
N SER A 152 3.16 1.32 -14.46
CA SER A 152 2.51 2.21 -15.43
C SER A 152 3.21 2.24 -16.79
N GLU A 153 4.54 2.14 -16.84
CA GLU A 153 5.32 2.16 -18.09
C GLU A 153 5.13 0.91 -18.95
N VAL A 154 4.67 -0.20 -18.34
CA VAL A 154 4.25 -1.42 -19.05
C VAL A 154 2.71 -1.52 -19.16
N GLU A 155 2.03 -0.38 -19.03
CA GLU A 155 0.57 -0.23 -19.15
C GLU A 155 -0.24 -1.09 -18.16
N ALA A 156 0.37 -1.49 -17.03
CA ALA A 156 -0.30 -2.25 -15.98
C ALA A 156 -0.92 -1.35 -14.91
N PRO A 157 -2.05 -1.75 -14.29
CA PRO A 157 -2.61 -1.04 -13.16
C PRO A 157 -1.69 -1.18 -11.94
N SER A 158 -1.63 -0.14 -11.10
CA SER A 158 -0.90 -0.17 -9.83
C SER A 158 -1.70 0.47 -8.71
N ILE A 159 -1.56 -0.08 -7.51
CA ILE A 159 -2.35 0.29 -6.32
C ILE A 159 -1.57 1.29 -5.47
N GLY A 160 -2.27 2.30 -4.97
CA GLY A 160 -1.76 3.30 -4.04
C GLY A 160 -2.57 3.31 -2.75
N LEU A 161 -1.94 2.98 -1.63
CA LEU A 161 -2.54 3.12 -0.30
C LEU A 161 -1.98 4.39 0.35
N ASN A 162 -2.55 5.55 0.04
CA ASN A 162 -2.16 6.85 0.60
C ASN A 162 -2.68 7.04 2.03
N ILE A 163 -2.14 8.01 2.76
CA ILE A 163 -2.64 8.36 4.08
C ILE A 163 -2.65 9.87 4.27
N VAL A 164 -3.65 10.37 4.99
CA VAL A 164 -3.73 11.79 5.36
C VAL A 164 -2.60 12.14 6.33
N LEU A 165 -1.76 13.10 5.95
CA LEU A 165 -0.66 13.63 6.75
C LEU A 165 -0.78 15.16 6.89
N PRO A 166 -0.19 15.78 7.93
CA PRO A 166 -0.26 17.24 8.14
C PRO A 166 0.30 18.08 6.98
N HIS A 167 1.23 17.52 6.22
CA HIS A 167 1.74 18.09 4.98
C HIS A 167 1.36 17.13 3.86
N GLU A 168 0.22 17.38 3.25
CA GLU A 168 -0.39 16.50 2.27
C GLU A 168 0.46 16.45 1.00
N GLN A 169 0.80 15.23 0.58
CA GLN A 169 1.40 14.97 -0.72
C GLN A 169 0.30 14.40 -1.59
N ALA A 170 0.09 15.01 -2.76
CA ALA A 170 -0.76 14.41 -3.77
C ALA A 170 -0.25 12.98 -4.06
N PRO A 171 -1.15 11.99 -4.26
CA PRO A 171 -0.73 10.68 -4.73
C PRO A 171 0.12 10.83 -5.99
N ASN A 172 1.15 10.00 -6.14
CA ASN A 172 1.97 10.05 -7.34
C ASN A 172 1.11 9.71 -8.57
N ARG A 173 1.48 10.29 -9.71
CA ARG A 173 0.66 10.28 -10.94
C ARG A 173 0.62 8.94 -11.69
N TYR A 174 1.34 7.93 -11.21
CA TYR A 174 1.48 6.63 -11.87
C TYR A 174 0.55 5.57 -11.27
N ILE A 175 -0.13 5.90 -10.17
CA ILE A 175 -1.16 5.05 -9.57
C ILE A 175 -2.39 5.05 -10.49
N ASP A 176 -3.02 3.89 -10.66
CA ASP A 176 -4.31 3.83 -11.34
C ASP A 176 -5.33 4.65 -10.52
N PRO A 177 -5.98 5.68 -11.10
CA PRO A 177 -6.95 6.51 -10.39
C PRO A 177 -8.07 5.73 -9.70
N GLU A 178 -8.41 4.54 -10.20
CA GLU A 178 -9.46 3.68 -9.67
C GLU A 178 -8.95 2.70 -8.59
N LEU A 179 -7.63 2.66 -8.35
CA LEU A 179 -6.94 1.89 -7.31
C LEU A 179 -6.13 2.79 -6.35
N CYS A 180 -6.49 4.07 -6.28
CA CYS A 180 -5.88 5.06 -5.38
C CYS A 180 -6.77 5.27 -4.14
N PHE A 181 -6.36 4.72 -3.01
CA PHE A 181 -7.10 4.77 -1.74
C PHE A 181 -6.43 5.75 -0.77
N ASN A 182 -7.23 6.51 -0.02
CA ASN A 182 -6.73 7.44 1.00
C ASN A 182 -7.26 7.02 2.38
N PHE A 183 -6.34 6.73 3.29
CA PHE A 183 -6.63 6.27 4.64
C PHE A 183 -6.49 7.39 5.67
N HIS A 184 -7.17 7.24 6.79
CA HIS A 184 -6.93 8.04 7.98
C HIS A 184 -6.26 7.21 9.09
N TYR A 185 -6.60 5.92 9.21
CA TYR A 185 -6.00 5.05 10.22
C TYR A 185 -4.83 4.22 9.68
N PHE A 186 -3.62 4.45 10.22
CA PHE A 186 -2.41 3.68 9.88
C PHE A 186 -2.60 2.17 10.01
N ALA A 187 -3.27 1.71 11.07
CA ALA A 187 -3.45 0.27 11.31
C ALA A 187 -4.23 -0.43 10.18
N ILE A 188 -5.28 0.21 9.67
CA ILE A 188 -6.09 -0.36 8.58
C ILE A 188 -5.32 -0.32 7.26
N ARG A 189 -4.59 0.76 7.00
CA ARG A 189 -3.70 0.86 5.83
C ARG A 189 -2.65 -0.25 5.82
N LYS A 190 -2.00 -0.49 6.96
CA LYS A 190 -0.98 -1.52 7.15
C LYS A 190 -1.55 -2.93 6.94
N MET A 191 -2.73 -3.18 7.50
CA MET A 191 -3.46 -4.43 7.27
C MET A 191 -3.69 -4.66 5.76
N HIS A 192 -4.10 -3.65 5.00
CA HIS A 192 -4.32 -3.76 3.54
C HIS A 192 -3.05 -4.06 2.74
N PHE A 193 -1.87 -3.63 3.19
CA PHE A 193 -0.63 -4.07 2.55
C PHE A 193 -0.48 -5.60 2.63
N MET A 194 -0.77 -6.19 3.78
CA MET A 194 -0.49 -7.60 4.04
C MET A 194 -1.61 -8.54 3.59
N MET A 195 -2.88 -8.11 3.60
CA MET A 195 -4.04 -8.96 3.30
C MET A 195 -3.97 -9.69 1.95
N ARG A 196 -3.25 -9.15 0.97
CA ARG A 196 -3.10 -9.73 -0.37
C ARG A 196 -1.65 -9.94 -0.79
N ALA A 197 -0.69 -9.67 0.09
CA ALA A 197 0.72 -9.73 -0.26
C ALA A 197 1.13 -11.17 -0.59
N LYS A 198 1.75 -11.34 -1.76
CA LYS A 198 2.54 -12.52 -2.13
C LYS A 198 4.04 -12.27 -2.01
N ALA A 199 4.47 -11.01 -1.96
CA ALA A 199 5.86 -10.67 -1.68
C ALA A 199 5.93 -9.24 -1.16
N VAL A 200 6.96 -8.96 -0.37
CA VAL A 200 7.25 -7.63 0.17
C VAL A 200 8.68 -7.26 -0.19
N ALA A 201 8.84 -6.29 -1.10
CA ALA A 201 10.12 -5.74 -1.49
C ALA A 201 10.38 -4.44 -0.73
N VAL A 202 11.50 -4.42 0.00
CA VAL A 202 11.86 -3.35 0.94
C VAL A 202 13.17 -2.72 0.49
N PHE A 203 13.07 -1.47 0.03
CA PHE A 203 14.21 -0.66 -0.37
C PHE A 203 14.67 0.23 0.79
N PRO A 204 15.90 0.79 0.73
CA PRO A 204 16.39 1.69 1.75
C PRO A 204 15.42 2.81 2.09
N GLY A 205 15.18 3.01 3.38
CA GLY A 205 14.08 3.84 3.86
C GLY A 205 14.27 4.39 5.26
N GLY A 206 13.27 5.13 5.71
CA GLY A 206 13.24 5.73 7.05
C GLY A 206 12.33 4.95 8.00
N PHE A 207 11.79 5.63 9.01
CA PHE A 207 10.94 5.00 10.03
C PHE A 207 9.69 4.30 9.48
N GLY A 208 9.03 4.85 8.46
CA GLY A 208 7.86 4.19 7.86
C GLY A 208 8.22 2.83 7.24
N THR A 209 9.35 2.77 6.53
CA THR A 209 9.84 1.52 5.93
C THR A 209 10.26 0.51 7.00
N MET A 210 10.91 0.96 8.08
CA MET A 210 11.28 0.09 9.21
C MET A 210 10.03 -0.47 9.91
N ASP A 211 9.05 0.39 10.15
CA ASP A 211 7.78 0.02 10.77
C ASP A 211 7.05 -1.07 9.97
N GLU A 212 6.96 -0.91 8.65
CA GLU A 212 6.35 -1.91 7.77
C GLU A 212 7.18 -3.20 7.64
N LEU A 213 8.51 -3.10 7.61
CA LEU A 213 9.42 -4.26 7.59
C LEU A 213 9.24 -5.11 8.85
N PHE A 214 9.37 -4.50 10.04
CA PHE A 214 9.29 -5.26 11.29
C PHE A 214 7.87 -5.77 11.56
N GLU A 215 6.83 -5.05 11.13
CA GLU A 215 5.46 -5.58 11.17
C GLU A 215 5.32 -6.85 10.32
N THR A 216 5.82 -6.82 9.08
CA THR A 216 5.80 -7.98 8.17
C THR A 216 6.54 -9.17 8.77
N LEU A 217 7.77 -8.97 9.25
CA LEU A 217 8.57 -10.03 9.88
C LEU A 217 7.86 -10.60 11.12
N THR A 218 7.28 -9.74 11.97
CA THR A 218 6.56 -10.18 13.17
C THR A 218 5.31 -10.99 12.80
N LEU A 219 4.56 -10.59 11.77
CA LEU A 219 3.37 -11.33 11.32
C LEU A 219 3.72 -12.73 10.83
N ILE A 220 4.83 -12.88 10.09
CA ILE A 220 5.31 -14.17 9.61
C ILE A 220 5.87 -15.01 10.78
N GLN A 221 6.74 -14.44 11.60
CA GLN A 221 7.34 -15.10 12.77
C GLN A 221 6.28 -15.65 13.74
N THR A 222 5.18 -14.92 13.92
CA THR A 222 4.09 -15.31 14.83
C THR A 222 2.99 -16.14 14.17
N GLU A 223 3.20 -16.59 12.93
CA GLU A 223 2.25 -17.40 12.13
C GLU A 223 0.87 -16.72 11.98
N ARG A 224 0.84 -15.39 12.00
CA ARG A 224 -0.36 -14.57 11.72
C ARG A 224 -0.52 -14.26 10.23
N MET A 225 0.50 -14.58 9.43
CA MET A 225 0.53 -14.47 7.98
C MET A 225 1.34 -15.64 7.39
N ASP A 226 1.01 -16.05 6.17
CA ASP A 226 1.82 -17.01 5.41
C ASP A 226 3.24 -16.49 5.20
N ARG A 227 4.21 -17.41 5.13
CA ARG A 227 5.61 -17.08 4.81
C ARG A 227 5.75 -16.70 3.33
N VAL A 228 5.60 -15.41 3.06
CA VAL A 228 5.87 -14.74 1.78
C VAL A 228 7.33 -14.27 1.71
N PRO A 229 7.93 -14.11 0.52
CA PRO A 229 9.26 -13.54 0.39
C PRO A 229 9.32 -12.10 0.92
N VAL A 230 10.23 -11.85 1.86
CA VAL A 230 10.59 -10.50 2.33
C VAL A 230 11.99 -10.18 1.79
N ILE A 231 12.03 -9.30 0.80
CA ILE A 231 13.21 -9.06 -0.05
C ILE A 231 13.77 -7.67 0.23
N LEU A 232 14.99 -7.59 0.76
CA LEU A 232 15.66 -6.35 1.13
C LEU A 232 16.69 -5.97 0.06
N PHE A 233 16.47 -4.83 -0.59
CA PHE A 233 17.39 -4.28 -1.59
C PHE A 233 18.53 -3.52 -0.94
N GLY A 234 19.76 -3.77 -1.40
CA GLY A 234 20.96 -3.07 -0.96
C GLY A 234 21.47 -3.53 0.40
N ALA A 235 22.10 -4.70 0.45
CA ALA A 235 22.53 -5.33 1.71
C ALA A 235 23.41 -4.43 2.57
N GLU A 236 24.28 -3.62 1.95
CA GLU A 236 25.16 -2.69 2.67
C GLU A 236 24.37 -1.68 3.52
N PHE A 237 23.24 -1.17 3.02
CA PHE A 237 22.41 -0.25 3.78
C PHE A 237 21.84 -0.93 5.03
N TRP A 238 21.26 -2.11 4.86
CA TRP A 238 20.58 -2.82 5.94
C TRP A 238 21.54 -3.29 7.02
N ASN A 239 22.67 -3.91 6.65
CA ASN A 239 23.69 -4.38 7.59
C ASN A 239 24.32 -3.25 8.43
N ARG A 240 24.23 -2.00 7.96
CA ARG A 240 24.69 -0.82 8.70
C ARG A 240 23.64 -0.20 9.62
N VAL A 241 22.35 -0.42 9.33
CA VAL A 241 21.25 0.21 10.06
C VAL A 241 20.62 -0.76 11.06
N VAL A 242 20.53 -2.04 10.71
CA VAL A 242 20.02 -3.12 11.55
C VAL A 242 20.97 -4.30 11.44
N ASN A 243 21.62 -4.66 12.56
CA ASN A 243 22.37 -5.91 12.63
C ASN A 243 21.41 -7.04 13.04
N PHE A 244 20.83 -7.73 12.05
CA PHE A 244 19.88 -8.81 12.30
C PHE A 244 20.54 -10.01 12.99
N GLU A 245 21.80 -10.31 12.66
CA GLU A 245 22.57 -11.39 13.30
C GLU A 245 22.69 -11.15 14.81
N GLU A 246 22.97 -9.91 15.22
CA GLU A 246 23.06 -9.56 16.64
C GLU A 246 21.71 -9.75 17.36
N LEU A 247 20.56 -9.58 16.69
CA LEU A 247 19.26 -9.87 17.30
C LEU A 247 19.11 -11.35 17.63
N ALA A 248 19.63 -12.23 16.78
CA ALA A 248 19.64 -13.68 16.97
C ALA A 248 20.69 -14.08 18.02
N ASP A 249 21.92 -13.56 17.93
CA ASP A 249 23.01 -13.84 18.87
C ASP A 249 22.66 -13.38 20.30
N PHE A 250 22.00 -12.23 20.43
CA PHE A 250 21.50 -11.74 21.71
C PHE A 250 20.31 -12.57 22.25
N GLY A 251 19.64 -13.33 21.39
CA GLY A 251 18.52 -14.20 21.75
C GLY A 251 17.14 -13.51 21.78
N THR A 252 16.98 -12.41 21.05
CA THR A 252 15.67 -11.72 20.90
C THR A 252 14.82 -12.24 19.75
N ILE A 253 15.43 -12.96 18.81
CA ILE A 253 14.77 -13.75 17.76
C ILE A 253 15.45 -15.12 17.68
N ALA A 254 14.80 -16.10 17.06
CA ALA A 254 15.43 -17.39 16.79
C ALA A 254 16.46 -17.27 15.65
N PRO A 255 17.53 -18.07 15.62
CA PRO A 255 18.48 -18.07 14.51
C PRO A 255 17.81 -18.31 13.14
N GLU A 256 16.76 -19.12 13.09
CA GLU A 256 16.00 -19.43 11.87
C GLU A 256 15.15 -18.25 11.38
N ASP A 257 14.89 -17.24 12.21
CA ASP A 257 14.17 -16.03 11.80
C ASP A 257 15.00 -15.18 10.81
N LEU A 258 16.32 -15.40 10.75
CA LEU A 258 17.18 -14.79 9.73
C LEU A 258 16.82 -15.27 8.32
N ASP A 259 16.30 -16.50 8.18
CA ASP A 259 15.87 -17.07 6.90
C ASP A 259 14.56 -16.42 6.38
N LEU A 260 13.93 -15.53 7.15
CA LEU A 260 12.79 -14.75 6.69
C LEU A 260 13.18 -13.67 5.67
N ILE A 261 14.46 -13.27 5.67
CA ILE A 261 14.97 -12.15 4.88
C ILE A 261 15.83 -12.66 3.73
N SER A 262 15.58 -12.15 2.53
CA SER A 262 16.49 -12.31 1.38
C SER A 262 17.07 -10.96 0.98
N PHE A 263 18.40 -10.86 0.94
CA PHE A 263 19.08 -9.67 0.42
C PHE A 263 19.32 -9.79 -1.09
N VAL A 264 19.12 -8.68 -1.80
CA VAL A 264 19.32 -8.59 -3.26
C VAL A 264 19.91 -7.24 -3.62
N GLU A 265 20.55 -7.17 -4.79
CA GLU A 265 21.07 -5.92 -5.35
C GLU A 265 20.30 -5.51 -6.61
N THR A 266 19.60 -6.44 -7.25
CA THR A 266 18.90 -6.20 -8.53
C THR A 266 17.44 -6.65 -8.54
N ALA A 267 16.66 -6.02 -9.41
CA ALA A 267 15.28 -6.39 -9.69
C ALA A 267 15.12 -7.85 -10.15
N GLU A 268 16.06 -8.37 -10.95
CA GLU A 268 16.04 -9.75 -11.45
C GLU A 268 16.26 -10.78 -10.34
N GLU A 269 17.18 -10.53 -9.41
CA GLU A 269 17.39 -11.39 -8.24
C GLU A 269 16.12 -11.45 -7.39
N ALA A 270 15.49 -10.29 -7.14
CA ALA A 270 14.23 -10.23 -6.41
C ALA A 270 13.11 -10.99 -7.12
N TRP A 271 12.97 -10.81 -8.44
CA TRP A 271 11.98 -11.53 -9.23
C TRP A 271 12.24 -13.05 -9.20
N SER A 272 13.50 -13.47 -9.31
CA SER A 272 13.88 -14.88 -9.29
C SER A 272 13.47 -15.58 -7.98
N ILE A 273 13.61 -14.91 -6.84
CA ILE A 273 13.16 -15.44 -5.53
C ILE A 273 11.64 -15.63 -5.50
N ILE A 274 10.89 -14.65 -6.00
CA ILE A 274 9.42 -14.74 -6.10
C ILE A 274 9.03 -15.87 -7.05
N ALA A 275 9.71 -15.95 -8.19
CA ALA A 275 9.45 -16.93 -9.23
C ALA A 275 9.66 -18.36 -8.74
N GLU A 276 10.79 -18.61 -8.07
CA GLU A 276 11.09 -19.89 -7.42
C GLU A 276 10.06 -20.25 -6.35
N ARG A 277 9.69 -19.29 -5.48
CA ARG A 277 8.73 -19.52 -4.40
C ARG A 277 7.36 -19.98 -4.88
N TYR A 278 6.93 -19.47 -6.04
CA TYR A 278 5.60 -19.71 -6.60
C TYR A 278 5.61 -20.64 -7.82
N GLY A 279 6.77 -21.14 -8.25
CA GLY A 279 6.91 -22.02 -9.40
C GLY A 279 6.45 -21.38 -10.71
N VAL A 280 6.79 -20.09 -10.92
CA VAL A 280 6.50 -19.37 -12.16
C VAL A 280 7.77 -19.18 -12.99
N ASP A 281 7.65 -19.21 -14.31
CA ASP A 281 8.80 -19.17 -15.22
C ASP A 281 9.46 -17.78 -15.26
N THR A 282 10.79 -17.77 -15.33
CA THR A 282 11.63 -16.59 -15.60
C THR A 282 12.08 -16.66 -17.07
N GLU A 283 11.21 -16.29 -18.01
CA GLU A 283 11.61 -16.16 -19.43
C GLU A 283 12.49 -14.94 -19.69
#